data_AF-A0A9W4S0U6-F1
#
_entry.id   AF-A0A9W4S0U6-F1
#
_cell.length_a   1.000
_cell.length_b   1.000
_cell.length_c   1.000
_cell.angle_alpha   90.00
_cell.angle_beta   90.00
_cell.angle_gamma   90.00
#
_symmetry.space_group_name_H-M   'P 1'
#
loop_
_entity.id
_entity.type
_entity.pdbx_description
1 polymer ?
#
loop_
_entity_poly.entity_id
_entity_poly.type
_entity_poly.pdbx_seq_one_letter_code
_entity_poly.pdbx_strand_id
1 'polypeptide(L)'
;MSGALEGIYPPGVVNPGLPRANSTKPYWHVNPSAYANHNSPWPQDAVDLVIIGTGISGMTLARTLCAKRPDLKIVVLEARSLCSGATGRNGGHIKTMLLSMWNERKHQFGIEEAIKISEFEQSHLNAIAAATKEDGADCDLVLTTGVEAYYDQVVFEQDLKALKDIRVHAPHLAALHTVHTDRDVLQHQMKLSKRCIGAITIPAGSVWPYKWIAKVWENLIGGNKVNMQTNTAVESLEDRDGAEFATVKTKRGTIKAK
;
A
#
# COMPACT_ATOMS: atom_id res chain seq x y z
N MET A 1 -6.99 -9.69 -7.37
CA MET A 1 -6.73 -10.07 -5.97
C MET A 1 -7.77 -11.11 -5.58
N SER A 2 -7.39 -12.15 -4.84
CA SER A 2 -8.33 -13.19 -4.42
C SER A 2 -9.47 -12.57 -3.60
N GLY A 3 -10.68 -12.56 -4.14
CA GLY A 3 -11.91 -12.25 -3.42
C GLY A 3 -12.46 -13.47 -2.66
N ALA A 4 -11.68 -14.54 -2.54
CA ALA A 4 -12.08 -15.71 -1.76
C ALA A 4 -11.99 -15.36 -0.27
N LEU A 5 -13.15 -15.28 0.38
CA LEU A 5 -13.30 -15.25 1.84
C LEU A 5 -12.88 -16.58 2.50
N GLU A 6 -12.58 -17.62 1.70
CA GLU A 6 -11.94 -18.87 2.11
C GLU A 6 -10.52 -18.59 2.63
N GLY A 7 -10.43 -18.13 3.88
CA GLY A 7 -9.17 -17.74 4.51
C GLY A 7 -9.29 -16.62 5.54
N ILE A 8 -10.45 -15.99 5.72
CA ILE A 8 -10.67 -15.08 6.85
C ILE A 8 -10.97 -15.91 8.09
N TYR A 9 -9.90 -16.40 8.72
CA TYR A 9 -9.99 -16.94 10.07
C TYR A 9 -10.46 -15.83 11.03
N PRO A 10 -11.25 -16.15 12.07
CA PRO A 10 -11.51 -15.20 13.14
C PRO A 10 -10.17 -14.65 13.66
N PRO A 11 -10.08 -13.34 13.97
CA PRO A 11 -8.85 -12.75 14.50
C PRO A 11 -8.28 -13.60 15.64
N GLY A 12 -7.02 -14.01 15.52
CA GLY A 12 -6.32 -14.81 16.53
C GLY A 12 -6.36 -16.34 16.34
N VAL A 13 -7.09 -16.87 15.35
CA VAL A 13 -7.20 -18.34 15.15
C VAL A 13 -5.94 -18.94 14.49
N VAL A 14 -5.19 -18.16 13.70
CA VAL A 14 -3.94 -18.62 13.10
C VAL A 14 -2.84 -17.59 13.38
N ASN A 15 -1.82 -18.01 14.13
CA ASN A 15 -0.59 -17.25 14.24
C ASN A 15 0.22 -17.43 12.93
N PRO A 16 0.41 -16.38 12.11
CA PRO A 16 1.15 -16.51 10.85
C PRO A 16 2.65 -16.78 11.05
N GLY A 17 3.14 -16.68 12.30
CA GLY A 17 4.54 -16.83 12.65
C GLY A 17 5.40 -15.68 12.15
N LEU A 18 6.72 -15.85 12.31
CA LEU A 18 7.71 -14.94 11.74
C LEU A 18 7.82 -15.13 10.22
N PRO A 19 8.30 -14.11 9.47
CA PRO A 19 8.57 -14.26 8.05
C PRO A 19 9.50 -15.45 7.75
N ARG A 20 9.20 -16.19 6.68
CA ARG A 20 10.04 -17.32 6.24
C ARG A 20 11.47 -16.86 5.97
N ALA A 21 12.46 -17.55 6.52
CA ALA A 21 13.88 -17.23 6.37
C ALA A 21 14.34 -17.25 4.90
N ASN A 22 13.88 -18.23 4.12
CA ASN A 22 14.29 -18.45 2.73
C ASN A 22 13.21 -17.99 1.73
N SER A 23 12.81 -16.70 1.79
CA SER A 23 11.85 -16.15 0.82
C SER A 23 12.47 -15.97 -0.57
N THR A 24 11.67 -16.13 -1.63
CA THR A 24 12.13 -15.85 -3.00
C THR A 24 12.59 -14.40 -3.17
N LYS A 25 13.61 -14.18 -4.00
CA LYS A 25 14.12 -12.83 -4.30
C LYS A 25 13.31 -12.23 -5.45
N PRO A 26 12.57 -11.12 -5.23
CA PRO A 26 11.83 -10.47 -6.29
C PRO A 26 12.81 -9.66 -7.16
N TYR A 27 12.48 -9.49 -8.44
CA TYR A 27 13.23 -8.63 -9.35
C TYR A 27 13.42 -7.21 -8.77
N TRP A 28 12.39 -6.70 -8.09
CA TRP A 28 12.36 -5.37 -7.47
C TRP A 28 13.44 -5.12 -6.39
N HIS A 29 14.10 -6.17 -5.88
CA HIS A 29 15.15 -6.07 -4.86
C HIS A 29 16.55 -6.47 -5.38
N VAL A 30 16.75 -6.55 -6.70
CA VAL A 30 18.07 -6.88 -7.26
C VAL A 30 19.13 -5.85 -6.86
N ASN A 31 18.73 -4.57 -6.79
CA ASN A 31 19.56 -3.47 -6.31
C ASN A 31 18.93 -2.87 -5.03
N PRO A 32 19.18 -3.46 -3.85
CA PRO A 32 18.60 -2.96 -2.61
C PRO A 32 19.22 -1.61 -2.22
N SER A 33 18.50 -0.84 -1.42
CA SER A 33 19.02 0.37 -0.77
C SER A 33 20.26 0.06 0.06
N ALA A 34 21.18 1.02 0.16
CA ALA A 34 22.32 0.94 1.08
C ALA A 34 21.88 0.76 2.55
N TYR A 35 20.67 1.22 2.88
CA TYR A 35 20.07 1.09 4.21
C TYR A 35 19.26 -0.20 4.40
N ALA A 36 19.28 -1.13 3.43
CA ALA A 36 18.47 -2.36 3.49
C ALA A 36 18.71 -3.19 4.76
N ASN A 37 19.93 -3.18 5.29
CA ASN A 37 20.31 -3.86 6.53
C ASN A 37 20.80 -2.89 7.62
N HIS A 38 20.30 -1.65 7.60
CA HIS A 38 20.70 -0.63 8.56
C HIS A 38 20.28 -0.96 9.98
N ASN A 39 21.15 -0.66 10.94
CA ASN A 39 20.87 -0.70 12.36
C ASN A 39 21.50 0.51 13.04
N SER A 40 20.66 1.40 13.57
CA SER A 40 21.12 2.48 14.45
C SER A 40 21.65 1.91 15.78
N PRO A 41 22.41 2.67 16.59
CA PRO A 41 22.74 2.25 17.95
C PRO A 41 21.49 1.84 18.73
N TRP A 42 21.58 0.75 19.48
CA TRP A 42 20.43 0.22 20.22
C TRP A 42 19.92 1.25 21.24
N PRO A 43 18.61 1.54 21.29
CA PRO A 43 18.06 2.51 22.24
C PRO A 43 18.28 2.05 23.68
N GLN A 44 18.80 2.95 24.52
CA GLN A 44 19.06 2.67 25.94
C GLN A 44 17.89 3.09 26.84
N ASP A 45 17.19 4.15 26.45
CA ASP A 45 16.05 4.70 27.20
C ASP A 45 14.72 4.21 26.63
N ALA A 46 13.66 4.40 27.42
CA ALA A 46 12.30 4.28 26.91
C ALA A 46 12.05 5.27 25.76
N VAL A 47 11.23 4.84 24.81
CA VAL A 47 10.89 5.59 23.61
C VAL A 47 9.40 5.93 23.59
N ASP A 48 9.01 6.88 22.74
CA ASP A 48 7.62 7.32 22.69
C ASP A 48 6.78 6.44 21.75
N LEU A 49 7.39 5.78 20.77
CA LEU A 49 6.68 4.90 19.84
C LEU A 49 7.60 3.82 19.27
N VAL A 50 7.05 2.61 19.15
CA VAL A 50 7.64 1.53 18.34
C VAL A 50 6.75 1.24 17.14
N ILE A 51 7.33 1.30 15.94
CA ILE A 51 6.67 0.92 14.68
C ILE A 51 7.22 -0.44 14.24
N ILE A 52 6.33 -1.41 14.03
CA ILE A 52 6.68 -2.76 13.60
C ILE A 52 6.39 -2.91 12.11
N GLY A 53 7.45 -3.07 11.32
CA GLY A 53 7.40 -3.24 9.88
C GLY A 53 7.71 -1.95 9.11
N THR A 54 8.48 -2.11 8.03
CA THR A 54 8.96 -1.00 7.18
C THR A 54 8.21 -0.88 5.85
N GLY A 55 7.07 -1.56 5.73
CA GLY A 55 6.15 -1.43 4.61
C GLY A 55 5.48 -0.06 4.53
N ILE A 56 4.57 0.12 3.58
CA ILE A 56 3.93 1.42 3.30
C ILE A 56 3.24 1.99 4.54
N SER A 57 2.52 1.19 5.34
CA SER A 57 1.83 1.67 6.54
C SER A 57 2.79 2.19 7.61
N GLY A 58 3.88 1.45 7.87
CA GLY A 58 4.90 1.89 8.83
C GLY A 58 5.63 3.13 8.35
N MET A 59 5.93 3.21 7.05
CA MET A 59 6.55 4.37 6.42
C MET A 59 5.65 5.61 6.51
N THR A 60 4.38 5.51 6.11
CA THR A 60 3.47 6.67 6.08
C THR A 60 3.21 7.20 7.49
N LEU A 61 3.09 6.30 8.48
CA LEU A 61 2.97 6.67 9.89
C LEU A 61 4.22 7.42 10.36
N ALA A 62 5.42 6.84 10.17
CA ALA A 62 6.67 7.46 10.57
C ALA A 62 6.87 8.83 9.89
N ARG A 63 6.69 8.90 8.57
CA ARG A 63 6.78 10.13 7.78
C ARG A 63 5.87 11.22 8.34
N THR A 64 4.61 10.88 8.61
CA THR A 64 3.62 11.83 9.13
C THR A 64 3.96 12.29 10.54
N LEU A 65 4.35 11.37 11.43
CA LEU A 65 4.72 11.70 12.80
C LEU A 65 5.98 12.54 12.86
N CYS A 66 7.04 12.20 12.12
CA CYS A 66 8.25 13.00 12.08
C CYS A 66 8.02 14.43 11.56
N ALA A 67 7.03 14.63 10.68
CA ALA A 67 6.65 15.95 10.20
C ALA A 67 5.81 16.75 11.22
N LYS A 68 4.86 16.10 11.91
CA LYS A 68 3.92 16.76 12.83
C LYS A 68 4.41 16.86 14.28
N ARG A 69 5.25 15.91 14.69
CA ARG A 69 5.72 15.68 16.06
C ARG A 69 7.21 15.30 16.03
N PRO A 70 8.08 16.25 15.60
CA PRO A 70 9.51 15.99 15.42
C PRO A 70 10.25 15.68 16.73
N ASP A 71 9.61 15.88 17.88
CA ASP A 71 10.07 15.59 19.23
C ASP A 71 9.98 14.10 19.62
N LEU A 72 9.17 13.31 18.92
CA LEU A 72 8.95 11.91 19.28
C LEU A 72 10.19 11.04 19.04
N LYS A 73 10.55 10.25 20.06
CA LYS A 73 11.54 9.18 19.94
C LYS A 73 10.87 7.95 19.33
N ILE A 74 11.08 7.73 18.04
CA ILE A 74 10.49 6.62 17.28
C ILE A 74 11.55 5.54 17.02
N VAL A 75 11.25 4.30 17.39
CA VAL A 75 12.03 3.12 16.97
C VAL A 75 11.23 2.35 15.93
N VAL A 76 11.88 1.93 14.85
CA VAL A 76 11.29 1.13 13.78
C VAL A 76 11.97 -0.23 13.75
N LEU A 77 11.19 -1.30 13.85
CA LEU A 77 11.66 -2.68 13.88
C LEU A 77 11.21 -3.41 12.62
N GLU A 78 12.15 -4.00 11.89
CA GLU A 78 11.86 -4.82 10.70
C GLU A 78 12.47 -6.20 10.87
N ALA A 79 11.65 -7.25 10.71
CA ALA A 79 12.08 -8.62 10.92
C ALA A 79 13.13 -9.09 9.90
N ARG A 80 13.14 -8.51 8.69
CA ARG A 80 14.08 -8.83 7.60
C ARG A 80 14.81 -7.57 7.14
N SER A 81 15.16 -7.47 5.86
CA SER A 81 15.68 -6.22 5.29
C SER A 81 14.55 -5.20 5.06
N LEU A 82 14.92 -3.93 5.01
CA LEU A 82 14.04 -2.79 4.76
C LEU A 82 13.06 -3.07 3.61
N CYS A 83 11.77 -2.83 3.85
CA CYS A 83 10.65 -2.96 2.92
C CYS A 83 10.58 -4.30 2.15
N SER A 84 11.16 -5.38 2.69
CA SER A 84 11.26 -6.65 1.96
C SER A 84 9.94 -7.46 1.84
N GLY A 85 8.87 -6.96 2.47
CA GLY A 85 7.54 -7.58 2.54
C GLY A 85 6.67 -7.32 1.31
N ALA A 86 5.34 -7.35 1.50
CA ALA A 86 4.36 -7.18 0.43
C ALA A 86 4.54 -5.85 -0.34
N THR A 87 4.84 -4.76 0.37
CA THR A 87 5.03 -3.44 -0.23
C THR A 87 6.18 -3.43 -1.26
N GLY A 88 7.37 -3.95 -0.94
CA GLY A 88 8.48 -3.96 -1.89
C GLY A 88 8.34 -4.97 -3.04
N ARG A 89 7.34 -5.85 -2.99
CA ARG A 89 7.20 -7.00 -3.91
C ARG A 89 6.08 -6.87 -4.95
N ASN A 90 5.20 -5.88 -4.81
CA ASN A 90 4.05 -5.73 -5.71
C ASN A 90 4.44 -5.04 -7.04
N GLY A 91 3.55 -5.14 -8.03
CA GLY A 91 3.78 -4.60 -9.38
C GLY A 91 3.62 -3.09 -9.53
N GLY A 92 3.30 -2.36 -8.46
CA GLY A 92 3.36 -0.90 -8.45
C GLY A 92 2.14 -0.15 -9.01
N HIS A 93 1.03 -0.84 -9.26
CA HIS A 93 -0.16 -0.20 -9.83
C HIS A 93 -0.85 0.72 -8.82
N ILE A 94 -1.13 1.95 -9.25
CA ILE A 94 -1.96 2.93 -8.54
C ILE A 94 -3.24 3.10 -9.37
N LYS A 95 -4.23 2.26 -9.10
CA LYS A 95 -5.49 2.24 -9.85
C LYS A 95 -6.63 1.79 -8.93
N THR A 96 -7.78 2.44 -9.03
CA THR A 96 -8.97 2.02 -8.29
C THR A 96 -9.65 0.83 -8.96
N MET A 97 -10.36 0.04 -8.15
CA MET A 97 -11.19 -1.08 -8.61
C MET A 97 -12.67 -0.72 -8.45
N LEU A 98 -13.02 0.54 -8.78
CA LEU A 98 -14.33 1.10 -8.46
C LEU A 98 -15.48 0.28 -9.06
N LEU A 99 -15.44 0.00 -10.36
CA LEU A 99 -16.52 -0.68 -11.07
C LEU A 99 -16.79 -2.07 -10.51
N SER A 100 -15.74 -2.88 -10.40
CA SER A 100 -15.84 -4.27 -9.93
C SER A 100 -16.28 -4.38 -8.46
N MET A 101 -15.96 -3.39 -7.63
CA MET A 101 -16.28 -3.41 -6.19
C MET A 101 -17.58 -2.66 -5.85
N TRP A 102 -18.16 -1.91 -6.79
CA TRP A 102 -19.25 -0.98 -6.50
C TRP A 102 -20.46 -1.65 -5.85
N ASN A 103 -20.96 -2.73 -6.47
CA ASN A 103 -22.15 -3.42 -5.98
C ASN A 103 -21.90 -4.12 -4.64
N GLU A 104 -20.72 -4.71 -4.46
CA GLU A 104 -20.31 -5.34 -3.20
C GLU A 104 -20.26 -4.31 -2.06
N ARG A 105 -19.60 -3.16 -2.29
CA ARG A 105 -19.51 -2.07 -1.32
C ARG A 105 -20.87 -1.53 -0.94
N LYS A 106 -21.75 -1.27 -1.92
CA LYS A 106 -23.12 -0.82 -1.66
C LYS A 106 -23.90 -1.84 -0.83
N HIS A 107 -23.79 -3.12 -1.16
CA HIS A 107 -24.49 -4.18 -0.44
C HIS A 107 -24.00 -4.31 1.01
N GLN A 108 -22.68 -4.22 1.23
CA GLN A 108 -22.08 -4.42 2.54
C GLN A 108 -22.17 -3.20 3.46
N PHE A 109 -22.01 -1.99 2.91
CA PHE A 109 -21.83 -0.75 3.70
C PHE A 109 -22.87 0.34 3.41
N GLY A 110 -23.75 0.14 2.42
CA GLY A 110 -24.66 1.17 1.95
C GLY A 110 -24.03 2.15 0.97
N ILE A 111 -24.86 2.95 0.31
CA ILE A 111 -24.45 3.84 -0.78
C ILE A 111 -23.46 4.94 -0.32
N GLU A 112 -23.71 5.55 0.84
CA GLU A 112 -22.88 6.66 1.33
C GLU A 112 -21.44 6.21 1.62
N GLU A 113 -21.27 5.08 2.29
CA GLU A 113 -19.95 4.52 2.58
C GLU A 113 -19.27 4.00 1.31
N ALA A 114 -20.02 3.41 0.38
CA ALA A 114 -19.48 3.03 -0.93
C ALA A 114 -18.89 4.22 -1.68
N ILE A 115 -19.53 5.39 -1.62
CA ILE A 115 -19.00 6.64 -2.21
C ILE A 115 -17.71 7.07 -1.50
N LYS A 116 -17.72 7.16 -0.16
CA LYS A 116 -16.55 7.58 0.63
C LYS A 116 -15.33 6.69 0.39
N ILE A 117 -15.49 5.37 0.37
CA ILE A 117 -14.41 4.42 0.07
C ILE A 117 -13.85 4.69 -1.33
N SER A 118 -14.73 4.93 -2.29
CA SER A 118 -14.35 5.13 -3.70
C SER A 118 -13.63 6.45 -3.92
N GLU A 119 -14.06 7.53 -3.27
CA GLU A 119 -13.36 8.82 -3.26
C GLU A 119 -11.99 8.70 -2.58
N PHE A 120 -11.93 8.00 -1.45
CA PHE A 120 -10.69 7.75 -0.74
C PHE A 120 -9.70 7.02 -1.63
N GLU A 121 -10.08 5.90 -2.25
CA GLU A 121 -9.23 5.14 -3.17
C GLU A 121 -8.77 6.00 -4.35
N GLN A 122 -9.68 6.78 -4.95
CA GLN A 122 -9.35 7.62 -6.11
C GLN A 122 -8.37 8.75 -5.75
N SER A 123 -8.47 9.29 -4.53
CA SER A 123 -7.57 10.35 -4.07
C SER A 123 -6.10 9.89 -3.97
N HIS A 124 -5.86 8.58 -3.81
CA HIS A 124 -4.50 8.04 -3.67
C HIS A 124 -3.62 8.25 -4.90
N LEU A 125 -4.20 8.32 -6.10
CA LEU A 125 -3.41 8.58 -7.30
C LEU A 125 -2.64 9.90 -7.18
N ASN A 126 -3.35 10.97 -6.81
CA ASN A 126 -2.75 12.28 -6.64
C ASN A 126 -1.91 12.36 -5.37
N ALA A 127 -2.37 11.73 -4.27
CA ALA A 127 -1.64 11.76 -3.00
C ALA A 127 -0.27 11.06 -3.09
N ILE A 128 -0.19 9.90 -3.76
CA ILE A 128 1.08 9.19 -3.96
C ILE A 128 1.98 9.97 -4.92
N ALA A 129 1.43 10.55 -5.99
CA ALA A 129 2.20 11.37 -6.91
C ALA A 129 2.81 12.62 -6.24
N ALA A 130 2.04 13.28 -5.37
CA ALA A 130 2.54 14.39 -4.58
C ALA A 130 3.62 13.95 -3.58
N ALA A 131 3.35 12.88 -2.82
CA ALA A 131 4.27 12.39 -1.79
C ALA A 131 5.62 11.95 -2.38
N THR A 132 5.63 11.19 -3.47
CA THR A 132 6.87 10.77 -4.15
C THR A 132 7.73 11.95 -4.59
N LYS A 133 7.10 13.04 -5.06
CA LYS A 133 7.79 14.29 -5.41
C LYS A 133 8.32 15.02 -4.18
N GLU A 134 7.50 15.16 -3.13
CA GLU A 134 7.90 15.76 -1.86
C GLU A 134 9.10 15.02 -1.22
N ASP A 135 9.12 13.70 -1.33
CA ASP A 135 10.16 12.84 -0.77
C ASP A 135 11.46 12.83 -1.60
N GLY A 136 11.44 13.45 -2.79
CA GLY A 136 12.56 13.45 -3.73
C GLY A 136 12.93 12.04 -4.19
N ALA A 137 11.92 11.18 -4.40
CA ALA A 137 12.12 9.78 -4.75
C ALA A 137 12.13 9.56 -6.26
N ASP A 138 13.28 9.17 -6.80
CA ASP A 138 13.38 8.60 -8.15
C ASP A 138 12.87 7.14 -8.12
N CYS A 139 11.56 6.99 -8.28
CA CYS A 139 10.84 5.74 -8.09
C CYS A 139 10.04 5.31 -9.32
N ASP A 140 10.46 5.75 -10.51
CA ASP A 140 9.82 5.40 -11.78
C ASP A 140 8.30 5.67 -11.79
N LEU A 141 7.87 6.78 -11.16
CA LEU A 141 6.48 7.19 -11.17
C LEU A 141 6.06 7.56 -12.59
N VAL A 142 5.02 6.91 -13.09
CA VAL A 142 4.36 7.23 -14.35
C VAL A 142 2.88 7.43 -14.10
N LEU A 143 2.38 8.65 -14.28
CA LEU A 143 0.95 8.92 -14.36
C LEU A 143 0.45 8.53 -15.74
N THR A 144 -0.60 7.72 -15.79
CA THR A 144 -1.07 7.10 -17.02
C THR A 144 -2.56 6.82 -16.96
N THR A 145 -3.06 6.10 -17.95
CA THR A 145 -4.43 5.62 -18.01
C THR A 145 -4.44 4.10 -17.83
N GLY A 146 -5.21 3.64 -16.85
CA GLY A 146 -5.53 2.23 -16.70
C GLY A 146 -6.56 1.83 -17.75
N VAL A 147 -6.36 0.66 -18.37
CA VAL A 147 -7.30 0.08 -19.35
C VAL A 147 -7.84 -1.22 -18.78
N GLU A 148 -9.14 -1.27 -18.54
CA GLU A 148 -9.86 -2.51 -18.25
C GLU A 148 -10.42 -3.04 -19.57
N ALA A 149 -9.80 -4.09 -20.12
CA ALA A 149 -10.22 -4.70 -21.38
C ALA A 149 -11.16 -5.88 -21.11
N TYR A 150 -12.30 -5.90 -21.78
CA TYR A 150 -13.34 -6.90 -21.60
C TYR A 150 -13.34 -7.88 -22.77
N TYR A 151 -13.47 -9.16 -22.43
CA TYR A 151 -13.56 -10.29 -23.38
C TYR A 151 -14.80 -11.14 -23.14
N ASP A 152 -15.57 -10.83 -22.10
CA ASP A 152 -16.82 -11.49 -21.73
C ASP A 152 -17.93 -10.45 -21.66
N GLN A 153 -19.03 -10.73 -22.38
CA GLN A 153 -20.15 -9.81 -22.54
C GLN A 153 -20.88 -9.57 -21.21
N VAL A 154 -21.01 -10.60 -20.38
CA VAL A 154 -21.74 -10.51 -19.11
C VAL A 154 -20.99 -9.60 -18.13
N VAL A 155 -19.67 -9.79 -17.99
CA VAL A 155 -18.83 -8.94 -17.13
C VAL A 155 -18.83 -7.49 -17.62
N PHE A 156 -18.71 -7.27 -18.93
CA PHE A 156 -18.74 -5.91 -19.47
C PHE A 156 -20.07 -5.20 -19.18
N GLU A 157 -21.20 -5.89 -19.37
CA GLU A 157 -22.52 -5.34 -19.07
C GLU A 157 -22.73 -5.06 -17.57
N GLN A 158 -22.14 -5.87 -16.69
CA GLN A 158 -22.17 -5.62 -15.24
C GLN A 158 -21.46 -4.31 -14.90
N ASP A 159 -20.26 -4.09 -15.43
CA ASP A 159 -19.50 -2.86 -15.18
C ASP A 159 -20.12 -1.63 -15.84
N LEU A 160 -20.76 -1.78 -17.00
CA LEU A 160 -21.57 -0.71 -17.60
C LEU A 160 -22.79 -0.35 -16.74
N LYS A 161 -23.45 -1.33 -16.11
CA LYS A 161 -24.55 -1.08 -15.15
C LYS A 161 -24.02 -0.40 -13.88
N ALA A 162 -22.90 -0.86 -13.34
CA ALA A 162 -22.24 -0.23 -12.21
C ALA A 162 -21.89 1.24 -12.51
N LEU A 163 -21.30 1.51 -13.68
CA LEU A 163 -20.97 2.88 -14.10
C LEU A 163 -22.20 3.78 -14.23
N LYS A 164 -23.33 3.25 -14.74
CA LYS A 164 -24.60 4.00 -14.80
C LYS A 164 -25.11 4.34 -13.40
N ASP A 165 -25.03 3.41 -12.47
CA ASP A 165 -25.47 3.60 -11.08
C ASP A 165 -24.55 4.59 -10.33
N ILE A 166 -23.23 4.47 -10.49
CA ILE A 166 -22.26 5.46 -9.98
C ILE A 166 -22.58 6.85 -10.55
N ARG A 167 -22.99 6.96 -11.82
CA ARG A 167 -23.34 8.26 -12.41
C ARG A 167 -24.55 8.92 -11.75
N VAL A 168 -25.49 8.13 -11.23
CA VAL A 168 -26.65 8.65 -10.48
C VAL A 168 -26.24 9.15 -9.10
N HIS A 169 -25.37 8.41 -8.41
CA HIS A 169 -25.06 8.67 -7.00
C HIS A 169 -23.78 9.49 -6.76
N ALA A 170 -22.80 9.40 -7.65
CA ALA A 170 -21.49 10.04 -7.58
C ALA A 170 -20.98 10.40 -9.00
N PRO A 171 -21.61 11.37 -9.68
CA PRO A 171 -21.30 11.73 -11.06
C PRO A 171 -19.83 12.11 -11.29
N HIS A 172 -19.17 12.70 -10.29
CA HIS A 172 -17.74 13.04 -10.34
C HIS A 172 -16.83 11.82 -10.43
N LEU A 173 -17.18 10.71 -9.77
CA LEU A 173 -16.44 9.44 -9.90
C LEU A 173 -16.71 8.77 -11.25
N ALA A 174 -17.96 8.80 -11.71
CA ALA A 174 -18.32 8.27 -13.02
C ALA A 174 -17.69 9.04 -14.18
N ALA A 175 -17.37 10.33 -13.99
CA ALA A 175 -16.70 11.18 -14.98
C ALA A 175 -15.24 10.81 -15.22
N LEU A 176 -14.61 10.06 -14.30
CA LEU A 176 -13.24 9.56 -14.45
C LEU A 176 -13.14 8.36 -15.41
N HIS A 177 -14.27 7.82 -15.85
CA HIS A 177 -14.33 6.61 -16.66
C HIS A 177 -14.75 6.94 -18.10
N THR A 178 -14.04 6.39 -19.08
CA THR A 178 -14.42 6.48 -20.50
C THR A 178 -14.61 5.08 -21.07
N VAL A 179 -15.76 4.85 -21.70
CA VAL A 179 -16.10 3.57 -22.34
C VAL A 179 -15.70 3.61 -23.80
N HIS A 180 -15.02 2.56 -24.26
CA HIS A 180 -14.55 2.39 -25.63
C HIS A 180 -15.14 1.10 -26.21
N THR A 181 -15.91 1.23 -27.29
CA THR A 181 -16.45 0.10 -28.06
C THR A 181 -16.07 0.16 -29.54
N ASP A 182 -15.42 1.24 -29.95
CA ASP A 182 -14.90 1.40 -31.31
C ASP A 182 -13.74 0.42 -31.57
N ARG A 183 -13.88 -0.40 -32.61
CA ARG A 183 -12.91 -1.45 -32.90
C ARG A 183 -11.54 -0.91 -33.30
N ASP A 184 -11.48 0.23 -33.97
CA ASP A 184 -10.23 0.84 -34.40
C ASP A 184 -9.50 1.43 -33.19
N VAL A 185 -10.22 2.05 -32.26
CA VAL A 185 -9.64 2.49 -30.98
C VAL A 185 -9.07 1.29 -30.21
N LEU A 186 -9.86 0.23 -30.02
CA LEU A 186 -9.44 -0.95 -29.25
C LEU A 186 -8.22 -1.64 -29.87
N GLN A 187 -8.20 -1.85 -31.19
CA GLN A 187 -7.14 -2.64 -31.85
C GLN A 187 -5.93 -1.79 -32.25
N HIS A 188 -6.14 -0.58 -32.78
CA HIS A 188 -5.06 0.21 -33.37
C HIS A 188 -4.47 1.22 -32.39
N GLN A 189 -5.28 1.80 -31.50
CA GLN A 189 -4.76 2.73 -30.48
C GLN A 189 -4.33 1.97 -29.21
N MET A 190 -5.20 1.14 -28.65
CA MET A 190 -4.92 0.40 -27.40
C MET A 190 -4.18 -0.92 -27.59
N LYS A 191 -3.98 -1.37 -28.84
CA LYS A 191 -3.30 -2.63 -29.19
C LYS A 191 -3.92 -3.87 -28.52
N LEU A 192 -5.22 -3.82 -28.24
CA LEU A 192 -5.95 -4.95 -27.66
C LEU A 192 -6.24 -6.02 -28.71
N SER A 193 -6.40 -7.25 -28.25
CA SER A 193 -6.75 -8.38 -29.12
C SER A 193 -8.06 -8.13 -29.85
N LYS A 194 -8.21 -8.69 -31.06
CA LYS A 194 -9.45 -8.66 -31.85
C LYS A 194 -10.66 -9.28 -31.11
N ARG A 195 -10.39 -10.06 -30.05
CA ARG A 195 -11.42 -10.63 -29.17
C ARG A 195 -11.96 -9.64 -28.14
N CYS A 196 -11.31 -8.50 -27.95
CA CYS A 196 -11.76 -7.47 -27.03
C CYS A 196 -13.07 -6.88 -27.53
N ILE A 197 -14.10 -6.92 -26.69
CA ILE A 197 -15.46 -6.47 -27.03
C ILE A 197 -15.72 -5.03 -26.55
N GLY A 198 -14.90 -4.53 -25.63
CA GLY A 198 -14.99 -3.20 -25.06
C GLY A 198 -13.87 -2.95 -24.07
N ALA A 199 -13.60 -1.68 -23.78
CA ALA A 199 -12.67 -1.28 -22.73
C ALA A 199 -13.22 -0.11 -21.92
N ILE A 200 -12.87 -0.04 -20.65
CA ILE A 200 -13.12 1.13 -19.81
C ILE A 200 -11.78 1.67 -19.32
N THR A 201 -11.56 2.97 -19.54
CA THR A 201 -10.34 3.65 -19.13
C THR A 201 -10.56 4.54 -17.92
N ILE A 202 -9.56 4.61 -17.04
CA ILE A 202 -9.57 5.41 -15.81
C ILE A 202 -8.18 6.01 -15.54
N PRO A 203 -8.03 7.21 -14.95
CA PRO A 203 -6.75 7.68 -14.45
C PRO A 203 -6.08 6.67 -13.53
N ALA A 204 -4.80 6.42 -13.77
CA ALA A 204 -4.00 5.47 -13.02
C ALA A 204 -2.54 5.95 -12.93
N GLY A 205 -1.73 5.18 -12.23
CA GLY A 205 -0.29 5.35 -12.21
C GLY A 205 0.43 4.03 -12.01
N SER A 206 1.73 4.05 -12.24
CA SER A 206 2.66 3.01 -11.79
C SER A 206 3.80 3.65 -11.03
N VAL A 207 4.29 2.98 -10.00
CA VAL A 207 5.47 3.38 -9.22
C VAL A 207 6.28 2.15 -8.86
N TRP A 208 7.60 2.25 -8.80
CA TRP A 208 8.43 1.22 -8.17
C TRP A 208 8.34 1.40 -6.65
N PRO A 209 7.55 0.56 -5.93
CA PRO A 209 7.23 0.87 -4.54
C PRO A 209 8.46 0.80 -3.64
N TYR A 210 9.31 -0.22 -3.83
CA TYR A 210 10.53 -0.36 -3.05
C TYR A 210 11.43 0.88 -3.11
N LYS A 211 11.67 1.45 -4.30
CA LYS A 211 12.51 2.66 -4.45
C LYS A 211 11.93 3.84 -3.67
N TRP A 212 10.62 4.07 -3.76
CA TRP A 212 9.98 5.15 -3.01
C TRP A 212 10.08 4.94 -1.51
N ILE A 213 9.63 3.78 -1.00
CA ILE A 213 9.61 3.51 0.43
C ILE A 213 11.02 3.52 1.02
N ALA A 214 11.99 2.92 0.31
CA ALA A 214 13.39 2.94 0.73
C ALA A 214 13.90 4.38 0.83
N LYS A 215 13.67 5.22 -0.20
CA LYS A 215 14.09 6.61 -0.19
C LYS A 215 13.56 7.40 1.02
N VAL A 216 12.29 7.21 1.39
CA VAL A 216 11.74 7.87 2.58
C VAL A 216 12.47 7.43 3.84
N TRP A 217 12.71 6.13 4.00
CA TRP A 217 13.47 5.63 5.14
C TRP A 217 14.91 6.13 5.15
N GLU A 218 15.59 6.20 4.00
CA GLU A 218 16.94 6.79 3.89
C GLU A 218 16.95 8.24 4.39
N ASN A 219 15.97 9.05 3.99
CA ASN A 219 15.84 10.43 4.44
C ASN A 219 15.59 10.52 5.96
N LEU A 220 14.70 9.67 6.51
CA LEU A 220 14.40 9.65 7.94
C LEU A 220 15.59 9.16 8.80
N ILE A 221 16.32 8.15 8.32
CA ILE A 221 17.51 7.63 8.99
C ILE A 221 18.65 8.65 8.91
N GLY A 222 18.95 9.18 7.72
CA GLY A 222 20.01 10.17 7.52
C GLY A 222 19.75 11.49 8.24
N GLY A 223 18.48 11.85 8.45
CA GLY A 223 18.07 12.99 9.27
C GLY A 223 18.00 12.72 10.77
N ASN A 224 18.42 11.54 11.25
CA ASN A 224 18.30 11.09 12.64
C ASN A 224 16.88 11.24 13.22
N LYS A 225 15.85 11.06 12.39
CA LYS A 225 14.44 11.20 12.78
C LYS A 225 13.85 9.94 13.39
N VAL A 226 14.47 8.79 13.11
CA VAL A 226 14.05 7.49 13.62
C VAL A 226 15.26 6.64 14.00
N ASN A 227 15.07 5.76 14.96
CA ASN A 227 16.01 4.68 15.25
C ASN A 227 15.56 3.42 14.49
N MET A 228 16.32 3.01 13.46
CA MET A 228 15.95 1.88 12.61
C MET A 228 16.69 0.61 13.04
N GLN A 229 15.97 -0.50 13.18
CA GLN A 229 16.53 -1.83 13.46
C GLN A 229 15.99 -2.85 12.46
N THR A 230 16.74 -3.09 11.37
CA THR A 230 16.43 -4.18 10.43
C THR A 230 16.91 -5.52 10.96
N ASN A 231 16.44 -6.61 10.34
CA ASN A 231 16.74 -7.99 10.73
C ASN A 231 16.48 -8.28 12.22
N THR A 232 15.50 -7.58 12.79
CA THR A 232 15.17 -7.55 14.22
C THR A 232 13.68 -7.85 14.36
N ALA A 233 13.36 -9.14 14.44
CA ALA A 233 11.99 -9.60 14.62
C ALA A 233 11.50 -9.28 16.04
N VAL A 234 10.27 -8.77 16.12
CA VAL A 234 9.53 -8.72 17.38
C VAL A 234 9.00 -10.13 17.66
N GLU A 235 9.34 -10.65 18.83
CA GLU A 235 9.01 -12.02 19.25
C GLU A 235 7.79 -12.03 20.17
N SER A 236 7.63 -10.98 20.98
CA SER A 236 6.44 -10.78 21.81
C SER A 236 6.24 -9.32 22.18
N LEU A 237 4.99 -8.99 22.52
CA LEU A 237 4.57 -7.71 23.06
C LEU A 237 3.90 -7.94 24.40
N GLU A 238 4.30 -7.21 25.43
CA GLU A 238 3.62 -7.16 26.70
C GLU A 238 3.12 -5.74 26.95
N ASP A 239 1.81 -5.56 26.92
CA ASP A 239 1.13 -4.32 27.24
C ASP A 239 0.07 -4.63 28.30
N ARG A 240 0.21 -4.05 29.49
CA ARG A 240 -0.60 -4.38 30.66
C ARG A 240 -1.28 -3.12 31.17
N ASP A 241 -2.55 -3.23 31.52
CA ASP A 241 -3.29 -2.13 32.13
C ASP A 241 -2.56 -1.59 33.37
N GLY A 242 -2.29 -0.29 33.39
CA GLY A 242 -1.59 0.41 34.47
C GLY A 242 -0.05 0.34 34.42
N ALA A 243 0.54 -0.34 33.43
CA ALA A 243 1.97 -0.22 33.18
C ALA A 243 2.31 1.15 32.54
N GLU A 244 3.43 1.73 32.95
CA GLU A 244 3.93 2.98 32.36
C GLU A 244 4.39 2.82 30.90
N PHE A 245 4.80 1.60 30.53
CA PHE A 245 5.32 1.30 29.19
C PHE A 245 4.87 -0.08 28.71
N ALA A 246 4.55 -0.18 27.43
CA ALA A 246 4.56 -1.42 26.69
C ALA A 246 6.00 -1.95 26.53
N THR A 247 6.18 -3.26 26.63
CA THR A 247 7.46 -3.95 26.51
C THR A 247 7.52 -4.75 25.22
N VAL A 248 8.41 -4.36 24.31
CA VAL A 248 8.64 -5.01 23.01
C VAL A 248 9.88 -5.88 23.10
N LYS A 249 9.72 -7.21 22.97
CA LYS A 249 10.82 -8.17 23.04
C LYS A 249 11.28 -8.58 21.64
N THR A 250 12.59 -8.59 21.45
CA THR A 250 13.26 -9.00 20.20
C THR A 250 14.47 -9.85 20.53
N LYS A 251 15.00 -10.57 19.54
CA LYS A 251 16.27 -11.32 19.69
C LYS A 251 17.50 -10.47 20.04
N ARG A 252 17.43 -9.15 19.86
CA ARG A 252 18.56 -8.21 20.12
C ARG A 252 18.44 -7.48 21.44
N GLY A 253 17.32 -7.63 22.13
CA GLY A 253 17.03 -6.94 23.37
C GLY A 253 15.59 -6.49 23.45
N THR A 254 15.31 -5.78 24.54
CA THR A 254 13.98 -5.31 24.90
C THR A 254 13.90 -3.79 24.75
N ILE A 255 12.78 -3.29 24.26
CA ILE A 255 12.47 -1.86 24.15
C ILE A 255 11.24 -1.57 24.99
N LYS A 256 11.28 -0.48 25.75
CA LYS A 256 10.11 0.07 26.46
C LYS A 256 9.54 1.23 25.64
N ALA A 257 8.24 1.19 25.36
CA ALA A 257 7.53 2.21 24.59
C ALA A 257 6.33 2.73 25.39
N LYS A 258 6.03 4.02 25.30
CA LYS A 258 4.84 4.63 25.92
C LYS A 258 3.56 4.26 25.20
#